data_AF-A0A3D3RJI5-F1
#
_entry.id   AF-A0A3D3RJI5-F1
#
_cell.length_a   1.000
_cell.length_b   1.000
_cell.length_c   1.000
_cell.angle_alpha   90.00
_cell.angle_beta   90.00
_cell.angle_gamma   90.00
#
_symmetry.space_group_name_H-M   'P 1'
#
loop_
_entity.id
_entity.type
_entity.pdbx_description
1 polymer ?
#
loop_
_entity_poly.entity_id
_entity_poly.type
_entity_poly.pdbx_seq_one_letter_code
_entity_poly.pdbx_strand_id
1 'polypeptide(L)'
;LMNTKGIKAFKLISSSMAYWRGDSNKAQLQRIYGTAFATKEELNAYLEHLEDIKKRDHNRLGREMKLFTTVDVIGQGLPLLMP
;
A
#
# COMPACT_ATOMS: atom_id res chain seq x y z
N LEU A 1 -11.10 -5.37 -24.77
CA LEU A 1 -9.78 -5.93 -25.19
C LEU A 1 -10.04 -7.22 -25.95
N MET A 2 -9.71 -7.27 -27.25
CA MET A 2 -9.90 -8.48 -28.08
C MET A 2 -8.68 -9.42 -28.04
N ASN A 3 -7.51 -8.95 -27.61
CA ASN A 3 -6.32 -9.77 -27.39
C ASN A 3 -5.47 -9.25 -26.21
N THR A 4 -4.60 -10.10 -25.67
CA THR A 4 -3.69 -9.76 -24.55
C THR A 4 -2.40 -9.08 -25.01
N LYS A 5 -2.12 -9.05 -26.32
CA LYS A 5 -0.87 -8.55 -26.90
C LYS A 5 -0.61 -7.07 -26.59
N GLY A 6 -1.69 -6.29 -26.39
CA GLY A 6 -1.61 -4.87 -26.01
C GLY A 6 -1.29 -4.61 -24.54
N ILE A 7 -1.45 -5.60 -23.65
CA ILE A 7 -1.27 -5.45 -22.21
C ILE A 7 0.21 -5.69 -21.87
N LYS A 8 1.06 -4.68 -22.09
CA LYS A 8 2.51 -4.78 -21.88
C LYS A 8 3.02 -4.00 -20.67
N ALA A 9 2.45 -2.84 -20.41
CA ALA A 9 2.88 -1.96 -19.32
C ALA A 9 2.01 -2.21 -18.07
N PHE A 10 2.27 -3.30 -17.36
CA PHE A 10 1.62 -3.59 -16.07
C PHE A 10 2.64 -3.96 -15.00
N LYS A 11 2.31 -3.72 -13.74
CA LYS A 11 3.16 -4.05 -12.59
C LYS A 11 2.33 -4.40 -11.36
N LEU A 12 2.73 -5.44 -10.63
CA LEU A 12 2.21 -5.74 -9.30
C LEU A 12 2.84 -4.80 -8.27
N ILE A 13 2.02 -4.19 -7.42
CA ILE A 13 2.43 -3.15 -6.47
C ILE A 13 2.60 -3.72 -5.06
N SER A 14 1.60 -4.44 -4.56
CA SER A 14 1.58 -4.91 -3.18
C SER A 14 0.64 -6.08 -2.99
N SER A 15 0.85 -6.82 -1.91
CA SER A 15 -0.07 -7.84 -1.42
C SER A 15 -0.69 -7.39 -0.10
N SER A 16 -1.99 -7.61 0.08
CA SER A 16 -2.69 -7.38 1.34
C SER A 16 -3.57 -8.57 1.68
N MET A 17 -3.88 -8.70 2.96
CA MET A 17 -4.89 -9.65 3.43
C MET A 17 -6.21 -8.92 3.66
N ALA A 18 -7.32 -9.55 3.30
CA ALA A 18 -8.66 -9.04 3.51
C ALA A 18 -9.59 -10.15 3.97
N TYR A 19 -10.74 -9.79 4.53
CA TYR A 19 -11.78 -10.75 4.89
C TYR A 19 -12.97 -10.61 3.94
N TRP A 20 -13.71 -11.70 3.71
CA TRP A 20 -14.91 -11.65 2.88
C TRP A 20 -15.91 -10.64 3.41
N ARG A 21 -16.29 -9.65 2.58
CA ARG A 21 -17.14 -8.50 2.95
C ARG A 21 -16.64 -7.71 4.19
N GLY A 22 -15.35 -7.81 4.52
CA GLY A 22 -14.77 -7.17 5.70
C GLY A 22 -15.16 -7.82 7.03
N ASP A 23 -15.76 -9.01 7.01
CA ASP A 23 -16.18 -9.73 8.21
C ASP A 23 -15.05 -10.64 8.71
N SER A 24 -14.45 -10.29 9.86
CA SER A 24 -13.32 -11.00 10.46
C SER A 24 -13.62 -12.46 10.85
N ASN A 25 -14.90 -12.85 10.95
CA ASN A 25 -15.29 -14.24 11.24
C ASN A 25 -15.31 -15.12 9.99
N LYS A 26 -15.16 -14.52 8.80
CA LYS A 26 -15.22 -15.24 7.53
C LYS A 26 -13.83 -15.57 6.99
N ALA A 27 -13.82 -16.29 5.87
CA ALA A 27 -12.60 -16.70 5.19
C ALA A 27 -11.66 -15.51 4.93
N GLN A 28 -10.38 -15.73 5.24
CA GLN A 28 -9.30 -14.81 4.96
C GLN A 28 -8.89 -14.94 3.49
N LEU A 29 -8.79 -13.82 2.78
CA LEU A 29 -8.54 -13.73 1.35
C LEU A 29 -7.27 -12.93 1.09
N GLN A 30 -6.42 -13.44 0.20
CA GLN A 30 -5.26 -12.70 -0.29
C GLN A 30 -5.66 -11.82 -1.46
N ARG A 31 -5.29 -10.54 -1.39
CA ARG A 31 -5.51 -9.55 -2.43
C ARG A 31 -4.16 -9.08 -2.96
N ILE A 32 -3.98 -9.16 -4.28
CA ILE A 32 -2.78 -8.67 -4.96
C ILE A 32 -3.18 -7.42 -5.74
N TYR A 33 -2.55 -6.29 -5.45
CA TYR A 33 -2.74 -5.05 -6.17
C TYR A 33 -1.77 -4.96 -7.34
N GLY A 34 -2.26 -4.47 -8.46
CA GLY A 34 -1.47 -4.18 -9.65
C GLY A 34 -2.05 -2.99 -10.40
N THR A 35 -1.21 -2.39 -11.23
CA THR A 35 -1.53 -1.23 -12.07
C THR A 35 -1.14 -1.55 -13.52
N ALA A 36 -1.85 -0.96 -14.48
CA ALA A 36 -1.57 -1.08 -15.90
C ALA A 36 -1.80 0.25 -16.61
N PHE A 37 -0.92 0.57 -17.56
CA PHE A 37 -0.96 1.79 -18.39
C PHE A 37 -0.87 1.43 -19.88
N ALA A 38 -1.13 2.41 -20.74
CA ALA A 38 -1.02 2.23 -22.19
C ALA A 38 0.45 2.19 -22.64
N THR A 39 1.30 3.00 -22.02
CA THR A 39 2.72 3.13 -22.35
C THR A 39 3.62 2.76 -21.17
N LYS A 40 4.89 2.42 -21.44
CA LYS A 40 5.85 2.05 -20.39
C LYS A 40 6.35 3.29 -19.63
N GLU A 41 6.38 4.41 -20.32
CA GLU A 41 6.77 5.72 -19.81
C GLU A 41 5.80 6.18 -18.72
N GLU A 42 4.48 6.08 -18.96
CA GLU A 42 3.44 6.38 -17.96
C GLU A 42 3.55 5.46 -16.73
N LEU A 43 3.78 4.15 -16.95
CA LEU A 43 3.96 3.21 -15.85
C LEU A 43 5.17 3.60 -14.99
N ASN A 44 6.30 3.94 -15.60
CA ASN A 44 7.49 4.33 -14.86
C ASN A 44 7.28 5.63 -14.08
N ALA A 45 6.68 6.65 -14.70
CA ALA A 45 6.35 7.91 -14.03
C ALA A 45 5.42 7.69 -12.82
N TYR A 46 4.43 6.80 -12.95
CA TYR A 46 3.56 6.43 -11.84
C TYR A 46 4.29 5.70 -10.72
N LEU A 47 5.22 4.79 -11.04
CA LEU A 47 6.02 4.09 -10.04
C LEU A 47 6.95 5.04 -9.29
N GLU A 48 7.58 5.99 -9.98
CA GLU A 48 8.40 7.03 -9.35
C GLU A 48 7.56 7.90 -8.40
N HIS A 49 6.37 8.30 -8.84
CA HIS A 49 5.42 9.04 -7.99
C HIS A 49 5.02 8.26 -6.73
N LEU A 50 4.76 6.95 -6.83
CA LEU A 50 4.45 6.11 -5.67
C LEU A 50 5.62 6.03 -4.68
N GLU A 51 6.86 5.99 -5.15
CA GLU A 51 8.04 5.99 -4.27
C GLU A 51 8.20 7.33 -3.53
N ASP A 52 7.91 8.44 -4.19
CA ASP A 52 7.93 9.76 -3.55
C ASP A 52 6.82 9.93 -2.51
N ILE A 53 5.64 9.36 -2.75
CA ILE A 53 4.57 9.32 -1.75
C ILE A 53 5.02 8.53 -0.52
N LYS A 54 5.65 7.35 -0.70
CA LYS A 54 6.13 6.52 0.42
C LYS A 54 7.18 7.22 1.28
N LYS A 55 8.01 8.09 0.69
CA LYS A 55 8.99 8.89 1.45
C LYS A 55 8.33 9.93 2.37
N ARG A 56 7.11 10.36 2.05
CA ARG A 56 6.34 11.38 2.79
C ARG A 56 5.27 10.77 3.70
N ASP A 57 5.31 9.46 3.92
CA ASP A 57 4.37 8.78 4.79
C ASP A 57 4.55 9.21 6.25
N HIS A 58 3.48 9.69 6.88
CA HIS A 58 3.50 10.20 8.25
C HIS A 58 3.80 9.12 9.29
N ASN A 59 3.48 7.84 9.04
CA ASN A 59 3.83 6.75 9.95
C ASN A 59 5.32 6.50 9.94
N ARG A 60 5.95 6.58 8.77
CA ARG A 60 7.40 6.48 8.66
C ARG A 60 8.08 7.69 9.29
N LEU A 61 7.75 8.90 8.82
CA LEU A 61 8.39 10.14 9.28
C LEU A 61 8.12 10.41 10.76
N GLY A 62 6.89 10.19 11.23
CA GLY A 62 6.51 10.42 12.63
C GLY A 62 7.24 9.50 13.61
N ARG A 63 7.56 8.26 13.19
CA ARG A 63 8.39 7.34 13.99
C ARG A 63 9.88 7.70 13.92
N GLU A 64 10.38 8.07 12.73
CA GLU A 64 11.78 8.51 12.54
C GLU A 64 12.08 9.78 13.36
N MET A 65 11.16 10.74 13.37
CA MET A 65 11.27 11.99 14.12
C MET A 65 10.84 11.86 15.58
N LYS A 66 10.46 10.65 16.03
CA LYS A 66 9.99 10.39 17.40
C LYS A 66 8.85 11.33 17.80
N LEU A 67 7.90 11.62 16.91
CA LEU A 67 6.70 12.42 17.19
C LEU A 67 5.61 11.57 17.83
N PHE A 68 5.49 10.31 17.40
CA PHE A 68 4.57 9.36 17.99
C PHE A 68 5.09 7.92 17.90
N THR A 69 4.56 7.05 18.75
CA THR A 69 4.78 5.61 18.68
C THR A 69 3.51 4.83 18.97
N THR A 70 3.52 3.55 18.62
CA THR A 70 2.44 2.60 18.90
C THR A 70 3.07 1.41 19.60
N VAL A 71 2.56 1.03 20.77
CA VAL A 71 3.09 -0.07 21.59
C VAL A 71 1.99 -1.11 21.77
N ASP A 72 2.32 -2.39 21.54
CA ASP A 72 1.34 -3.47 21.53
C ASP A 72 0.61 -3.63 22.87
N VAL A 73 1.28 -3.34 23.99
CA VAL A 73 0.70 -3.42 25.34
C VAL A 73 -0.48 -2.45 25.52
N ILE A 74 -0.46 -1.32 24.83
CA ILE A 74 -1.50 -0.28 24.95
C ILE A 74 -2.67 -0.59 24.02
N GLY A 75 -2.39 -1.20 22.86
CA GLY A 75 -3.39 -1.62 21.90
C GLY A 75 -3.21 -0.99 20.53
N GLN A 76 -3.68 -1.71 19.50
CA GLN A 76 -3.60 -1.26 18.12
C GLN A 76 -4.51 -0.06 17.87
N GLY A 77 -3.97 0.99 17.24
CA GLY A 77 -4.72 2.20 16.90
C GLY A 77 -4.70 3.31 17.97
N LEU A 78 -3.96 3.12 19.06
CA LEU A 78 -3.78 4.11 20.12
C LEU A 78 -2.36 4.71 20.08
N PRO A 79 -2.13 5.82 19.35
CA PRO A 79 -0.81 6.43 19.26
C PRO A 79 -0.44 7.17 20.55
N LEU A 80 0.79 6.96 21.02
CA LEU A 80 1.42 7.77 22.06
C LEU A 80 2.17 8.92 21.43
N LEU A 81 1.79 10.14 21.77
CA LEU A 81 2.53 11.34 21.38
C LEU A 81 3.77 11.47 22.27
N MET A 82 4.94 11.58 21.66
CA MET A 82 6.18 11.79 22.38
C MET A 82 6.36 13.29 22.66
N PRO A 83 7.04 13.65 23.77
CA PRO A 83 7.35 15.04 24.11
C PRO A 83 8.33 15.69 23.13
#